data_AF-A0AAN6UE82-F1
#
_entry.id   AF-A0AAN6UE82-F1
#
_cell.length_a   1.000
_cell.length_b   1.000
_cell.length_c   1.000
_cell.angle_alpha   90.00
_cell.angle_beta   90.00
_cell.angle_gamma   90.00
#
_symmetry.space_group_name_H-M   'P 1'
#
loop_
_entity.id
_entity.type
_entity.pdbx_description
1 polymer ?
#
loop_
_entity_poly.entity_id
_entity_poly.type
_entity_poly.pdbx_seq_one_letter_code
_entity_poly.pdbx_strand_id
1 'polypeptide(L)'
;MGLPSILRPRKKNLTEKNAPLSPTTAASQEQSVQDVEVNDATVKRVTRRRKWFALSVSGAYLLSWIFLVLVMIGNTYPRAVLNSIYFFKLDLADIIPVSVPNARLINSIAQSIGLHDFYQVGLWNFCEGYINEGITYCSTPETLYWFNPVEILTSELLAGASIALPTEVVTILTVLRITSQIMFGFFLTGTVLAFLLVPLSLLAIRSRWWSLPLGIASFLEMVLVLAASIVGTAISVAFKYAAEAQQELNIRADVGVKMLVFVWLATAFSVWAFAVHAGMGCCYNLGDMAWLGMAQA
;
A
#
# COMPACT_ATOMS: atom_id res chain seq x y z
N MET A 1 -40.80 38.06 24.53
CA MET A 1 -39.45 38.56 24.17
C MET A 1 -38.96 37.72 23.00
N GLY A 2 -39.11 38.25 21.79
CA GLY A 2 -38.87 37.54 20.54
C GLY A 2 -37.71 38.14 19.76
N LEU A 3 -36.95 37.27 19.11
CA LEU A 3 -35.90 37.57 18.13
C LEU A 3 -36.16 36.67 16.92
N PRO A 4 -36.50 37.19 15.74
CA PRO A 4 -36.72 36.37 14.56
C PRO A 4 -35.50 36.32 13.64
N SER A 5 -35.35 35.13 13.08
CA SER A 5 -34.54 34.69 11.94
C SER A 5 -34.54 35.64 10.74
N ILE A 6 -33.36 35.92 10.19
CA ILE A 6 -33.18 36.54 8.87
C ILE A 6 -32.95 35.45 7.82
N LEU A 7 -34.00 35.13 7.06
CA LEU A 7 -33.89 34.53 5.73
C LEU A 7 -34.45 35.56 4.74
N ARG A 8 -33.64 35.96 3.76
CA ARG A 8 -34.05 36.89 2.69
C ARG A 8 -34.01 36.14 1.35
N PRO A 9 -35.13 35.99 0.64
CA PRO A 9 -35.12 35.51 -0.73
C PRO A 9 -34.85 36.70 -1.68
N ARG A 10 -33.88 36.55 -2.60
CA ARG A 10 -33.61 37.56 -3.65
C ARG A 10 -34.57 37.35 -4.82
N LYS A 11 -35.54 38.26 -4.91
CA LYS A 11 -36.53 38.45 -5.99
C LYS A 11 -35.91 38.37 -7.40
N LYS A 12 -36.52 37.59 -8.28
CA LYS A 12 -36.48 37.77 -9.74
C LYS A 12 -37.43 38.93 -10.08
N ASN A 13 -36.95 39.97 -10.77
CA ASN A 13 -37.79 41.01 -11.36
C ASN A 13 -37.99 40.74 -12.85
N LEU A 14 -39.25 40.57 -13.24
CA LEU A 14 -39.76 40.72 -14.60
C LEU A 14 -40.68 41.94 -14.56
N THR A 15 -40.37 42.99 -15.32
CA THR A 15 -41.36 43.86 -15.99
C THR A 15 -40.66 44.88 -16.89
N GLU A 16 -41.11 44.88 -18.14
CA GLU A 16 -40.87 45.81 -19.23
C GLU A 16 -41.61 47.14 -18.99
N LYS A 17 -41.03 48.30 -19.42
CA LYS A 17 -41.68 49.36 -20.23
C LYS A 17 -40.96 50.74 -20.15
N ASN A 18 -40.45 51.17 -21.32
CA ASN A 18 -40.24 52.53 -21.88
C ASN A 18 -39.21 53.53 -21.28
N ALA A 19 -38.34 54.05 -22.19
CA ALA A 19 -37.31 55.10 -22.00
C ALA A 19 -37.91 56.55 -22.15
N PRO A 20 -37.17 57.68 -21.89
CA PRO A 20 -35.93 58.06 -22.61
C PRO A 20 -34.80 58.83 -21.84
N LEU A 21 -33.56 58.66 -22.36
CA LEU A 21 -32.37 59.56 -22.43
C LEU A 21 -31.53 60.04 -21.19
N SER A 22 -30.33 59.42 -21.05
CA SER A 22 -28.98 59.91 -20.60
C SER A 22 -28.71 60.42 -19.16
N PRO A 23 -27.47 60.30 -18.58
CA PRO A 23 -26.27 59.52 -18.93
C PRO A 23 -25.76 58.65 -17.75
N THR A 24 -26.03 57.33 -17.75
CA THR A 24 -25.48 56.40 -16.73
C THR A 24 -24.93 55.14 -17.39
N THR A 25 -24.01 55.31 -18.34
CA THR A 25 -23.44 54.17 -19.09
C THR A 25 -22.10 53.69 -18.52
N ALA A 26 -21.36 54.53 -17.79
CA ALA A 26 -20.05 54.17 -17.26
C ALA A 26 -20.13 53.17 -16.08
N ALA A 27 -20.89 53.48 -15.03
CA ALA A 27 -20.93 52.65 -13.80
C ALA A 27 -21.53 51.26 -14.02
N SER A 28 -22.53 51.15 -14.89
CA SER A 28 -23.23 49.88 -15.20
C SER A 28 -22.38 48.95 -16.05
N GLN A 29 -21.56 49.50 -16.96
CA GLN A 29 -20.62 48.73 -17.77
C GLN A 29 -19.42 48.27 -16.95
N GLU A 30 -18.85 49.13 -16.09
CA GLU A 30 -17.76 48.77 -15.18
C GLU A 30 -18.13 47.59 -14.27
N GLN A 31 -19.33 47.61 -13.68
CA GLN A 31 -19.78 46.53 -12.78
C GLN A 31 -19.96 45.19 -13.52
N SER A 32 -20.52 45.21 -14.74
CA SER A 32 -20.71 43.99 -15.54
C SER A 32 -19.38 43.40 -16.05
N VAL A 33 -18.41 44.25 -16.40
CA VAL A 33 -17.09 43.83 -16.86
C VAL A 33 -16.27 43.28 -15.71
N GLN A 34 -16.34 43.92 -14.54
CA GLN A 34 -15.60 43.49 -13.35
C GLN A 34 -16.17 42.19 -12.75
N ASP A 35 -17.49 42.00 -12.75
CA ASP A 35 -18.12 40.74 -12.32
C ASP A 35 -17.81 39.57 -13.26
N VAL A 36 -17.73 39.81 -14.58
CA VAL A 36 -17.35 38.79 -15.57
C VAL A 36 -15.86 38.44 -15.45
N GLU A 37 -14.98 39.43 -15.27
CA GLU A 37 -13.54 39.21 -15.11
C GLU A 37 -13.21 38.47 -13.80
N VAL A 38 -13.88 38.82 -12.71
CA VAL A 38 -13.74 38.14 -11.40
C VAL A 38 -14.27 36.70 -11.48
N ASN A 39 -15.39 36.45 -12.16
CA ASN A 39 -15.91 35.09 -12.37
C ASN A 39 -14.95 34.24 -13.21
N ASP A 40 -14.42 34.77 -14.32
CA ASP A 40 -13.47 34.06 -15.18
C ASP A 40 -12.16 33.73 -14.46
N ALA A 41 -11.62 34.66 -13.67
CA ALA A 41 -10.42 34.44 -12.87
C ALA A 41 -10.65 33.36 -11.80
N THR A 42 -11.83 33.36 -11.17
CA THR A 42 -12.22 32.38 -10.15
C THR A 42 -12.40 30.99 -10.76
N VAL A 43 -13.11 30.88 -11.89
CA VAL A 43 -13.30 29.62 -12.63
C VAL A 43 -11.94 29.05 -13.06
N LYS A 44 -11.07 29.85 -13.69
CA LYS A 44 -9.72 29.43 -14.09
C LYS A 44 -8.90 28.92 -12.90
N ARG A 45 -9.00 29.56 -11.73
CA ARG A 45 -8.29 29.15 -10.49
C ARG A 45 -8.80 27.81 -9.96
N VAL A 46 -10.12 27.60 -9.91
CA VAL A 46 -10.73 26.35 -9.45
C VAL A 46 -10.40 25.18 -10.40
N THR A 47 -10.50 25.39 -11.72
CA THR A 47 -10.15 24.36 -12.71
C THR A 47 -8.67 24.01 -12.66
N ARG A 48 -7.78 25.00 -12.49
CA ARG A 48 -6.33 24.77 -12.33
C ARG A 48 -6.04 23.93 -11.09
N ARG A 49 -6.66 24.25 -9.95
CA ARG A 49 -6.47 23.50 -8.68
C ARG A 49 -6.91 22.04 -8.81
N ARG A 50 -8.07 21.76 -9.43
CA ARG A 50 -8.55 20.39 -9.68
C ARG A 50 -7.60 19.58 -10.57
N LYS A 51 -7.00 20.21 -11.59
CA LYS A 51 -5.98 19.57 -12.42
C LYS A 51 -4.73 19.21 -11.63
N TRP A 52 -4.21 20.13 -10.80
CA TRP A 52 -3.05 19.84 -9.94
C TRP A 52 -3.30 18.71 -8.94
N PHE A 53 -4.49 18.66 -8.33
CA PHE A 53 -4.84 17.54 -7.45
C PHE A 53 -4.94 16.21 -8.20
N ALA A 54 -5.58 16.18 -9.36
CA ALA A 54 -5.65 14.97 -10.19
C ALA A 54 -4.26 14.49 -10.64
N LEU A 55 -3.37 15.42 -11.03
CA LEU A 55 -1.99 15.09 -11.39
C LEU A 55 -1.17 14.58 -10.19
N SER A 56 -1.33 15.19 -9.01
CA SER A 56 -0.68 14.75 -7.77
C SER A 56 -1.10 13.33 -7.40
N VAL A 57 -2.40 13.02 -7.49
CA VAL A 57 -2.95 11.69 -7.22
C VAL A 57 -2.46 10.66 -8.23
N SER A 58 -2.51 10.98 -9.53
CA SER A 58 -2.03 10.08 -10.58
C SER A 58 -0.53 9.76 -10.40
N GLY A 59 0.28 10.78 -10.06
CA GLY A 59 1.68 10.60 -9.72
C GLY A 59 1.90 9.74 -8.48
N ALA A 60 1.10 9.95 -7.42
CA ALA A 60 1.17 9.13 -6.21
C ALA A 60 0.83 7.65 -6.47
N TYR A 61 -0.21 7.37 -7.27
CA TYR A 61 -0.52 6.00 -7.67
C TYR A 61 0.58 5.36 -8.51
N LEU A 62 1.21 6.13 -9.41
CA LEU A 62 2.32 5.64 -10.20
C LEU A 62 3.51 5.26 -9.31
N LEU A 63 3.86 6.12 -8.35
CA LEU A 63 4.93 5.84 -7.39
C LEU A 63 4.59 4.65 -6.49
N SER A 64 3.38 4.60 -5.95
CA SER A 64 2.91 3.46 -5.15
C SER A 64 3.00 2.17 -5.95
N TRP A 65 2.51 2.15 -7.20
CA TRP A 65 2.58 1.00 -8.08
C TRP A 65 4.02 0.54 -8.35
N ILE A 66 4.97 1.46 -8.59
CA ILE A 66 6.38 1.11 -8.77
C ILE A 66 6.94 0.40 -7.53
N PHE A 67 6.70 0.95 -6.34
CA PHE A 67 7.18 0.34 -5.09
C PHE A 67 6.48 -1.00 -4.81
N LEU A 68 5.17 -1.12 -5.07
CA LEU A 68 4.45 -2.38 -4.96
C LEU A 68 5.01 -3.43 -5.92
N VAL A 69 5.34 -3.07 -7.16
CA VAL A 69 6.00 -4.00 -8.10
C VAL A 69 7.35 -4.47 -7.55
N LEU A 70 8.16 -3.58 -6.94
CA LEU A 70 9.41 -3.97 -6.29
C LEU A 70 9.19 -4.95 -5.13
N VAL A 71 8.14 -4.75 -4.34
CA VAL A 71 7.74 -5.69 -3.28
C VAL A 71 7.32 -7.04 -3.87
N MET A 72 6.56 -7.02 -4.96
CA MET A 72 6.07 -8.23 -5.63
C MET A 72 7.20 -9.04 -6.24
N ILE A 73 8.23 -8.43 -6.84
CA ILE A 73 9.35 -9.17 -7.45
C ILE A 73 10.51 -9.42 -6.49
N GLY A 74 10.47 -8.85 -5.28
CA GLY A 74 11.54 -8.96 -4.29
C GLY A 74 11.87 -10.43 -3.97
N ASN A 75 13.17 -10.74 -3.91
CA ASN A 75 13.69 -12.07 -3.60
C ASN A 75 13.20 -13.22 -4.51
N THR A 76 12.68 -12.93 -5.71
CA THR A 76 12.19 -13.99 -6.62
C THR A 76 13.30 -14.71 -7.38
N TYR A 77 14.43 -14.05 -7.64
CA TYR A 77 15.54 -14.59 -8.42
C TYR A 77 16.88 -14.09 -7.87
N PRO A 78 17.98 -14.84 -8.05
CA PRO A 78 19.32 -14.47 -7.60
C PRO A 78 19.90 -13.33 -8.46
N ARG A 79 19.44 -12.10 -8.24
CA ARG A 79 19.88 -10.87 -8.91
C ARG A 79 20.25 -9.84 -7.86
N ALA A 80 21.34 -9.10 -8.06
CA ALA A 80 21.92 -8.18 -7.07
C ALA A 80 20.92 -7.20 -6.42
N VAL A 81 19.95 -6.70 -7.19
CA VAL A 81 18.92 -5.78 -6.66
C VAL A 81 17.85 -6.54 -5.85
N LEU A 82 17.35 -7.67 -6.38
CA LEU A 82 16.26 -8.45 -5.79
C LEU A 82 16.69 -9.20 -4.51
N ASN A 83 17.95 -9.63 -4.45
CA ASN A 83 18.54 -10.37 -3.31
C ASN A 83 18.60 -9.55 -2.02
N SER A 84 18.36 -8.24 -2.10
CA SER A 84 18.34 -7.37 -0.92
C SER A 84 16.93 -6.97 -0.51
N ILE A 85 15.91 -7.51 -1.18
CA ILE A 85 14.49 -7.18 -1.01
C ILE A 85 13.77 -8.42 -0.52
N TYR A 86 13.87 -8.70 0.78
CA TYR A 86 13.24 -9.82 1.47
C TYR A 86 12.51 -9.32 2.73
N PHE A 87 11.56 -10.07 3.28
CA PHE A 87 10.87 -9.69 4.52
C PHE A 87 11.73 -9.95 5.76
N PHE A 88 12.27 -11.17 5.85
CA PHE A 88 13.20 -11.57 6.89
C PHE A 88 14.22 -12.57 6.33
N LYS A 89 15.38 -12.60 6.97
CA LYS A 89 16.49 -13.52 6.69
C LYS A 89 16.79 -14.28 7.97
N LEU A 90 16.80 -15.60 7.87
CA LEU A 90 17.25 -16.50 8.93
C LEU A 90 18.72 -16.85 8.69
N ASP A 91 19.56 -16.67 9.70
CA ASP A 91 20.98 -17.01 9.69
C ASP A 91 21.23 -18.19 10.63
N LEU A 92 21.79 -19.26 10.07
CA LEU A 92 22.01 -20.56 10.67
C LEU A 92 23.51 -20.92 10.69
N ALA A 93 24.40 -20.03 10.26
CA ALA A 93 25.82 -20.34 10.08
C ALA A 93 26.57 -20.68 11.38
N ASP A 94 26.10 -20.17 12.52
CA ASP A 94 26.75 -20.32 13.83
C ASP A 94 25.96 -21.20 14.81
N ILE A 95 25.24 -22.23 14.35
CA ILE A 95 24.58 -23.19 15.25
C ILE A 95 25.64 -24.06 15.95
N ILE A 96 26.20 -23.56 17.05
CA ILE A 96 27.04 -24.34 17.95
C ILE A 96 26.13 -25.01 18.97
N PRO A 97 25.93 -26.35 18.96
CA PRO A 97 25.33 -27.02 20.10
C PRO A 97 26.25 -26.84 21.31
N VAL A 98 25.69 -26.34 22.41
CA VAL A 98 26.41 -26.03 23.68
C VAL A 98 27.14 -27.24 24.32
N SER A 99 27.03 -28.43 23.74
CA SER A 99 27.52 -29.69 24.29
C SER A 99 28.81 -30.25 23.67
N VAL A 100 29.49 -29.57 22.72
CA VAL A 100 30.70 -30.15 22.07
C VAL A 100 31.85 -29.15 21.86
N PRO A 101 33.12 -29.49 22.16
CA PRO A 101 34.23 -28.51 22.19
C PRO A 101 34.84 -28.11 20.83
N ASN A 102 34.40 -28.66 19.70
CA ASN A 102 35.12 -28.53 18.42
C ASN A 102 34.23 -27.98 17.28
N ALA A 103 34.11 -26.65 17.20
CA ALA A 103 33.27 -25.95 16.22
C ALA A 103 33.74 -26.05 14.75
N ARG A 104 35.06 -26.20 14.48
CA ARG A 104 35.59 -26.25 13.10
C ARG A 104 35.21 -27.51 12.32
N LEU A 105 35.03 -28.64 12.99
CA LEU A 105 34.67 -29.89 12.32
C LEU A 105 33.17 -29.93 12.00
N ILE A 106 32.36 -29.17 12.73
CA ILE A 106 30.90 -29.13 12.57
C ILE A 106 30.49 -28.32 11.33
N ASN A 107 31.14 -27.20 10.98
CA ASN A 107 30.81 -26.48 9.73
C ASN A 107 31.02 -27.36 8.47
N SER A 108 32.03 -28.23 8.48
CA SER A 108 32.25 -29.21 7.40
C SER A 108 31.22 -30.34 7.40
N ILE A 109 30.61 -30.66 8.55
CA ILE A 109 29.56 -31.67 8.67
C ILE A 109 28.17 -31.06 8.37
N ALA A 110 27.92 -29.81 8.77
CA ALA A 110 26.73 -29.01 8.48
C ALA A 110 26.57 -28.75 6.98
N GLN A 111 27.68 -28.49 6.27
CA GLN A 111 27.68 -28.46 4.80
C GLN A 111 27.51 -29.84 4.16
N SER A 112 27.91 -30.93 4.84
CA SER A 112 27.73 -32.30 4.34
C SER A 112 26.31 -32.85 4.52
N ILE A 113 25.49 -32.22 5.35
CA ILE A 113 24.05 -32.51 5.53
C ILE A 113 23.14 -31.63 4.66
N GLY A 114 23.70 -30.75 3.82
CA GLY A 114 22.92 -29.92 2.89
C GLY A 114 22.29 -28.65 3.48
N LEU A 115 22.59 -28.30 4.74
CA LEU A 115 22.03 -27.12 5.37
C LEU A 115 22.69 -25.85 4.83
N HIS A 116 21.88 -24.94 4.28
CA HIS A 116 22.35 -23.63 3.84
C HIS A 116 22.57 -22.68 5.03
N ASP A 117 23.57 -21.80 4.94
CA ASP A 117 23.93 -20.86 6.01
C ASP A 117 22.81 -19.84 6.27
N PHE A 118 22.03 -19.49 5.25
CA PHE A 118 20.91 -18.58 5.42
C PHE A 118 19.73 -18.84 4.49
N TYR A 119 18.55 -18.41 4.96
CA TYR A 119 17.29 -18.45 4.22
C TYR A 119 16.66 -17.06 4.20
N GLN A 120 16.36 -16.55 3.00
CA GLN A 120 15.68 -15.28 2.78
C GLN A 120 14.26 -15.54 2.28
N VAL A 121 13.27 -14.91 2.90
CA VAL A 121 11.86 -15.10 2.56
C VAL A 121 11.33 -13.88 1.80
N GLY A 122 10.85 -14.13 0.59
CA GLY A 122 10.15 -13.16 -0.25
C GLY A 122 8.63 -13.27 -0.13
N LEU A 123 7.92 -12.57 -1.01
CA LEU A 123 6.45 -12.64 -1.05
C LEU A 123 5.95 -13.94 -1.73
N TRP A 124 6.69 -14.44 -2.72
CA TRP A 124 6.27 -15.56 -3.57
C TRP A 124 7.06 -16.85 -3.32
N ASN A 125 8.21 -16.75 -2.69
CA ASN A 125 9.19 -17.82 -2.58
C ASN A 125 10.20 -17.55 -1.47
N PHE A 126 11.13 -18.47 -1.32
CA PHE A 126 12.33 -18.30 -0.51
C PHE A 126 13.60 -18.52 -1.35
N CYS A 127 14.70 -17.95 -0.89
CA CYS A 127 16.03 -18.17 -1.44
C CYS A 127 16.98 -18.60 -0.33
N GLU A 128 17.92 -19.47 -0.66
CA GLU A 128 18.90 -20.04 0.26
C GLU A 128 20.31 -19.88 -0.30
N GLY A 129 21.30 -19.91 0.58
CA GLY A 129 22.68 -19.69 0.19
C GLY A 129 23.69 -19.84 1.30
N TYR A 130 24.96 -19.67 0.93
CA TYR A 130 26.11 -19.73 1.82
C TYR A 130 26.72 -18.34 1.97
N ILE A 131 27.27 -18.02 3.15
CA ILE A 131 27.86 -16.69 3.42
C ILE A 131 29.02 -16.39 2.44
N ASN A 132 29.75 -17.42 2.01
CA ASN A 132 30.91 -17.28 1.13
C ASN A 132 30.53 -17.17 -0.36
N GLU A 133 29.36 -17.66 -0.77
CA GLU A 133 28.96 -17.74 -2.18
C GLU A 133 27.77 -16.83 -2.52
N GLY A 134 27.00 -16.43 -1.52
CA GLY A 134 25.73 -15.73 -1.70
C GLY A 134 24.58 -16.69 -1.94
N ILE A 135 23.52 -16.20 -2.61
CA ILE A 135 22.33 -17.00 -2.92
C ILE A 135 22.67 -18.03 -4.00
N THR A 136 22.54 -19.31 -3.67
CA THR A 136 22.80 -20.45 -4.57
C THR A 136 21.52 -20.93 -5.24
N TYR A 137 20.40 -20.91 -4.50
CA TYR A 137 19.11 -21.42 -4.98
C TYR A 137 17.95 -20.53 -4.53
N CYS A 138 16.92 -20.47 -5.37
CA CYS A 138 15.63 -19.86 -5.05
C CYS A 138 14.52 -20.81 -5.47
N SER A 139 13.53 -21.01 -4.61
CA SER A 139 12.37 -21.82 -4.94
C SER A 139 11.53 -21.15 -6.01
N THR A 140 10.77 -21.96 -6.76
CA THR A 140 9.85 -21.47 -7.78
C THR A 140 8.78 -20.56 -7.14
N PRO A 141 8.49 -19.38 -7.72
CA PRO A 141 7.42 -18.50 -7.23
C PRO A 141 6.06 -19.20 -7.22
N GLU A 142 5.41 -19.22 -6.06
CA GLU A 142 4.08 -19.81 -5.89
C GLU A 142 3.05 -18.75 -5.49
N THR A 143 1.83 -18.87 -6.01
CA THR A 143 0.71 -18.03 -5.57
C THR A 143 0.28 -18.40 -4.16
N LEU A 144 -0.05 -17.42 -3.32
CA LEU A 144 -0.45 -17.67 -1.93
C LEU A 144 0.64 -18.43 -1.15
N TYR A 145 1.89 -18.10 -1.45
CA TYR A 145 3.05 -18.64 -0.76
C TYR A 145 3.03 -18.28 0.73
N TRP A 146 3.55 -19.19 1.54
CA TRP A 146 3.81 -18.99 2.95
C TRP A 146 5.06 -19.79 3.32
N PHE A 147 5.85 -19.27 4.26
CA PHE A 147 7.06 -19.95 4.70
C PHE A 147 6.73 -21.01 5.75
N ASN A 148 6.94 -22.28 5.42
CA ASN A 148 6.81 -23.41 6.34
C ASN A 148 8.19 -23.78 6.91
N PRO A 149 8.58 -23.27 8.10
CA PRO A 149 9.90 -23.55 8.66
C PRO A 149 10.11 -25.03 8.97
N VAL A 150 9.04 -25.76 9.31
CA VAL A 150 9.15 -27.19 9.67
C VAL A 150 9.50 -28.02 8.45
N GLU A 151 8.76 -27.86 7.36
CA GLU A 151 8.97 -28.63 6.12
C GLU A 151 10.34 -28.34 5.51
N ILE A 152 10.71 -27.06 5.41
CA ILE A 152 11.97 -26.63 4.79
C ILE A 152 13.17 -27.06 5.62
N LEU A 153 13.10 -26.97 6.96
CA LEU A 153 14.23 -27.39 7.79
C LEU A 153 14.29 -28.92 7.97
N THR A 154 13.16 -29.62 7.95
CA THR A 154 13.15 -31.09 8.08
C THR A 154 13.52 -31.81 6.78
N SER A 155 13.23 -31.26 5.61
CA SER A 155 13.68 -31.83 4.33
C SER A 155 15.21 -31.83 4.22
N GLU A 156 15.87 -30.84 4.83
CA GLU A 156 17.33 -30.73 4.84
C GLU A 156 17.98 -31.44 6.05
N LEU A 157 17.39 -31.35 7.25
CA LEU A 157 18.03 -31.86 8.48
C LEU A 157 17.71 -33.33 8.81
N LEU A 158 16.57 -33.85 8.37
CA LEU A 158 16.13 -35.21 8.72
C LEU A 158 15.49 -35.89 7.52
N ALA A 159 16.28 -36.71 6.83
CA ALA A 159 15.75 -37.80 6.02
C ALA A 159 14.86 -38.73 6.90
N GLY A 160 13.60 -38.34 7.13
CA GLY A 160 12.52 -39.23 7.57
C GLY A 160 12.09 -39.24 9.04
N ALA A 161 12.43 -38.27 9.90
CA ALA A 161 11.89 -38.25 11.26
C ALA A 161 10.61 -37.41 11.37
N SER A 162 9.46 -38.07 11.40
CA SER A 162 8.18 -37.45 11.75
C SER A 162 8.08 -37.26 13.26
N ILE A 163 8.49 -36.09 13.75
CA ILE A 163 8.23 -35.71 15.14
C ILE A 163 6.79 -35.22 15.23
N ALA A 164 5.99 -35.85 16.10
CA ALA A 164 4.66 -35.35 16.43
C ALA A 164 4.79 -33.96 17.05
N LEU A 165 4.52 -32.91 16.27
CA LEU A 165 4.57 -31.53 16.75
C LEU A 165 3.44 -31.30 17.78
N PRO A 166 3.73 -30.67 18.93
CA PRO A 166 2.69 -30.27 19.88
C PRO A 166 1.67 -29.33 19.23
N THR A 167 0.42 -29.42 19.66
CA THR A 167 -0.74 -28.72 19.07
C THR A 167 -0.60 -27.19 19.05
N GLU A 168 0.16 -26.63 19.99
CA GLU A 168 0.47 -25.20 20.06
C GLU A 168 1.24 -24.72 18.82
N VAL A 169 2.21 -25.49 18.35
CA VAL A 169 3.04 -25.13 17.18
C VAL A 169 2.22 -25.20 15.88
N VAL A 170 1.37 -26.23 15.76
CA VAL A 170 0.47 -26.40 14.60
C VAL A 170 -0.52 -25.24 14.48
N THR A 171 -0.98 -24.71 15.61
CA THR A 171 -1.90 -23.57 15.64
C THR A 171 -1.21 -22.29 15.15
N ILE A 172 0.01 -22.02 15.61
CA ILE A 172 0.80 -20.84 15.19
C ILE A 172 1.12 -20.92 13.69
N LEU A 173 1.53 -22.10 13.20
CA LEU A 173 1.80 -22.33 11.78
C LEU A 173 0.56 -22.07 10.91
N THR A 174 -0.62 -22.46 11.37
CA THR A 174 -1.88 -22.21 10.65
C THR A 174 -2.19 -20.72 10.56
N VAL A 175 -2.00 -19.97 11.66
CA VAL A 175 -2.19 -18.51 11.67
C VAL A 175 -1.18 -17.84 10.74
N LEU A 176 0.09 -18.24 10.78
CA LEU A 176 1.13 -17.70 9.89
C LEU A 176 0.82 -17.96 8.43
N ARG A 177 0.36 -19.17 8.09
CA ARG A 177 -0.06 -19.54 6.74
C ARG A 177 -1.18 -18.62 6.24
N ILE A 178 -2.30 -18.56 6.95
CA ILE A 178 -3.46 -17.75 6.55
C ILE A 178 -3.08 -16.27 6.42
N THR A 179 -2.32 -15.77 7.39
CA THR A 179 -1.90 -14.36 7.43
C THR A 179 -0.98 -14.01 6.25
N SER A 180 -0.03 -14.89 5.90
CA SER A 180 0.86 -14.71 4.74
C SER A 180 0.08 -14.74 3.43
N GLN A 181 -0.90 -15.64 3.30
CA GLN A 181 -1.77 -15.74 2.13
C GLN A 181 -2.67 -14.52 1.95
N ILE A 182 -3.22 -13.97 3.04
CA ILE A 182 -3.98 -12.73 3.03
C ILE A 182 -3.08 -11.56 2.62
N MET A 183 -1.88 -11.45 3.19
CA MET A 183 -0.90 -10.42 2.84
C MET A 183 -0.59 -10.46 1.33
N PHE A 184 -0.34 -11.65 0.78
CA PHE A 184 -0.12 -11.86 -0.65
C PHE A 184 -1.31 -11.35 -1.47
N GLY A 185 -2.53 -11.75 -1.13
CA GLY A 185 -3.74 -11.33 -1.83
C GLY A 185 -3.95 -9.82 -1.80
N PHE A 186 -3.67 -9.18 -0.67
CA PHE A 186 -3.80 -7.74 -0.49
C PHE A 186 -2.75 -6.95 -1.28
N PHE A 187 -1.47 -7.36 -1.27
CA PHE A 187 -0.46 -6.71 -2.10
C PHE A 187 -0.75 -6.87 -3.60
N LEU A 188 -1.14 -8.07 -4.04
CA LEU A 188 -1.48 -8.31 -5.45
C LEU A 188 -2.68 -7.45 -5.88
N THR A 189 -3.77 -7.48 -5.11
CA THR A 189 -4.99 -6.71 -5.41
C THR A 189 -4.71 -5.20 -5.35
N GLY A 190 -3.98 -4.73 -4.33
CA GLY A 190 -3.55 -3.34 -4.20
C GLY A 190 -2.71 -2.88 -5.40
N THR A 191 -1.79 -3.71 -5.88
CA THR A 191 -0.96 -3.42 -7.05
C THR A 191 -1.82 -3.23 -8.31
N VAL A 192 -2.78 -4.13 -8.55
CA VAL A 192 -3.69 -4.04 -9.70
C VAL A 192 -4.57 -2.80 -9.60
N LEU A 193 -5.12 -2.52 -8.42
CA LEU A 193 -5.94 -1.33 -8.19
C LEU A 193 -5.13 -0.04 -8.39
N ALA A 194 -3.92 0.06 -7.84
CA ALA A 194 -3.04 1.20 -8.03
C ALA A 194 -2.76 1.46 -9.51
N PHE A 195 -2.45 0.42 -10.29
CA PHE A 195 -2.26 0.54 -11.73
C PHE A 195 -3.48 1.08 -12.47
N LEU A 196 -4.68 0.56 -12.17
CA LEU A 196 -5.92 1.02 -12.78
C LEU A 196 -6.25 2.47 -12.40
N LEU A 197 -5.95 2.85 -11.16
CA LEU A 197 -6.21 4.20 -10.63
C LEU A 197 -5.30 5.29 -11.25
N VAL A 198 -4.13 4.93 -11.79
CA VAL A 198 -3.24 5.88 -12.49
C VAL A 198 -3.96 6.64 -13.62
N PRO A 199 -4.51 5.98 -14.67
CA PRO A 199 -5.25 6.68 -15.73
C PRO A 199 -6.65 7.12 -15.30
N LEU A 200 -7.33 6.34 -14.44
CA LEU A 200 -8.69 6.65 -13.96
C LEU A 200 -8.74 7.97 -13.17
N SER A 201 -7.69 8.27 -12.40
CA SER A 201 -7.58 9.54 -11.65
C SER A 201 -7.53 10.78 -12.56
N LEU A 202 -7.03 10.65 -13.80
CA LEU A 202 -7.03 11.73 -14.78
C LEU A 202 -8.42 11.95 -15.40
N LEU A 203 -9.23 10.89 -15.53
CA LEU A 203 -10.63 10.99 -15.99
C LEU A 203 -11.51 11.75 -14.99
N ALA A 204 -11.12 11.79 -13.70
CA ALA A 204 -11.78 12.60 -12.67
C ALA A 204 -11.79 14.11 -12.97
N ILE A 205 -10.93 14.59 -13.89
CA ILE A 205 -10.94 15.99 -14.35
C ILE A 205 -12.20 16.28 -15.19
N ARG A 206 -12.69 15.29 -15.94
CA ARG A 206 -13.65 15.50 -17.03
C ARG A 206 -15.10 15.35 -16.59
N SER A 207 -15.38 14.43 -15.66
CA SER A 207 -16.73 14.25 -15.13
C SER A 207 -16.72 14.15 -13.60
N ARG A 208 -17.68 14.83 -12.98
CA ARG A 208 -17.86 14.87 -11.52
C ARG A 208 -18.39 13.55 -10.96
N TRP A 209 -19.12 12.78 -11.76
CA TRP A 209 -19.68 11.49 -11.37
C TRP A 209 -18.61 10.45 -11.02
N TRP A 210 -17.39 10.62 -11.54
CA TRP A 210 -16.27 9.73 -11.23
C TRP A 210 -15.64 9.99 -9.86
N SER A 211 -15.94 11.09 -9.16
CA SER A 211 -15.29 11.38 -7.89
C SER A 211 -15.67 10.38 -6.79
N LEU A 212 -16.93 9.92 -6.76
CA LEU A 212 -17.41 8.95 -5.77
C LEU A 212 -16.83 7.54 -5.98
N PRO A 213 -16.95 6.90 -7.16
CA PRO A 213 -16.39 5.57 -7.37
C PRO A 213 -14.87 5.55 -7.22
N LEU A 214 -14.17 6.61 -7.65
CA LEU A 214 -12.72 6.73 -7.45
C LEU A 214 -12.36 6.91 -5.98
N GLY A 215 -13.16 7.65 -5.21
CA GLY A 215 -12.99 7.76 -3.76
C GLY A 215 -13.11 6.40 -3.06
N ILE A 216 -14.12 5.60 -3.41
CA ILE A 216 -14.31 4.25 -2.85
C ILE A 216 -13.16 3.32 -3.26
N ALA A 217 -12.79 3.32 -4.54
CA ALA A 217 -11.68 2.50 -5.03
C ALA A 217 -10.35 2.90 -4.38
N SER A 218 -10.11 4.20 -4.18
CA SER A 218 -8.92 4.71 -3.48
C SER A 218 -8.89 4.30 -2.01
N PHE A 219 -10.03 4.30 -1.34
CA PHE A 219 -10.13 3.84 0.04
C PHE A 219 -9.82 2.34 0.15
N LEU A 220 -10.39 1.54 -0.76
CA LEU A 220 -10.15 0.10 -0.78
C LEU A 220 -8.67 -0.21 -1.04
N GLU A 221 -8.06 0.43 -2.03
CA GLU A 221 -6.63 0.28 -2.34
C GLU A 221 -5.76 0.64 -1.12
N MET A 222 -6.03 1.79 -0.49
CA MET A 222 -5.32 2.22 0.72
C MET A 222 -5.46 1.21 1.87
N VAL A 223 -6.67 0.71 2.14
CA VAL A 223 -6.90 -0.27 3.22
C VAL A 223 -6.14 -1.57 2.94
N LEU A 224 -6.18 -2.08 1.71
CA LEU A 224 -5.50 -3.33 1.33
C LEU A 224 -3.98 -3.20 1.50
N VAL A 225 -3.39 -2.15 0.95
CA VAL A 225 -1.93 -1.93 1.02
C VAL A 225 -1.48 -1.67 2.46
N LEU A 226 -2.23 -0.87 3.22
CA LEU A 226 -1.92 -0.59 4.63
C LEU A 226 -2.01 -1.86 5.49
N ALA A 227 -3.08 -2.65 5.34
CA ALA A 227 -3.26 -3.90 6.07
C ALA A 227 -2.15 -4.91 5.74
N ALA A 228 -1.81 -5.08 4.47
CA ALA A 228 -0.71 -5.93 4.05
C ALA A 228 0.64 -5.48 4.63
N SER A 229 0.87 -4.17 4.69
CA SER A 229 2.10 -3.57 5.22
C SER A 229 2.26 -3.81 6.72
N ILE A 230 1.17 -3.66 7.48
CA ILE A 230 1.15 -3.98 8.91
C ILE A 230 1.43 -5.47 9.11
N VAL A 231 0.77 -6.33 8.35
CA VAL A 231 0.95 -7.79 8.43
C VAL A 231 2.38 -8.20 8.10
N GLY A 232 2.96 -7.72 7.00
CA GLY A 232 4.34 -8.04 6.61
C GLY A 232 5.36 -7.56 7.63
N THR A 233 5.13 -6.37 8.22
CA THR A 233 5.97 -5.86 9.33
C THR A 233 5.84 -6.77 10.55
N ALA A 234 4.62 -7.13 10.93
CA ALA A 234 4.35 -7.99 12.09
C ALA A 234 4.99 -9.38 11.93
N ILE A 235 4.86 -10.02 10.76
CA ILE A 235 5.50 -11.31 10.46
C ILE A 235 7.03 -11.18 10.57
N SER A 236 7.62 -10.17 9.92
CA SER A 236 9.08 -10.00 9.92
C SER A 236 9.64 -9.81 11.33
N VAL A 237 8.96 -9.03 12.16
CA VAL A 237 9.33 -8.78 13.55
C VAL A 237 9.08 -10.01 14.43
N ALA A 238 7.96 -10.70 14.25
CA ALA A 238 7.63 -11.92 14.99
C ALA A 238 8.66 -13.03 14.72
N PHE A 239 9.07 -13.23 13.47
CA PHE A 239 10.12 -14.18 13.11
C PHE A 239 11.46 -13.83 13.76
N LYS A 240 11.81 -12.54 13.79
CA LYS A 240 13.02 -12.10 14.48
C LYS A 240 13.01 -12.49 15.95
N TYR A 241 11.95 -12.13 16.67
CA TYR A 241 11.83 -12.47 18.09
C TYR A 241 11.77 -13.97 18.33
N ALA A 242 11.05 -14.72 17.49
CA ALA A 242 10.92 -16.17 17.63
C ALA A 242 12.25 -16.90 17.41
N ALA A 243 13.05 -16.46 16.44
CA ALA A 243 14.37 -17.05 16.17
C ALA A 243 15.37 -16.72 17.28
N GLU A 244 15.41 -15.47 17.76
CA GLU A 244 16.36 -15.04 18.79
C GLU A 244 15.98 -15.50 20.22
N ALA A 245 14.75 -15.98 20.44
CA ALA A 245 14.32 -16.48 21.74
C ALA A 245 14.99 -17.80 22.15
N GLN A 246 15.49 -18.59 21.18
CA GLN A 246 16.12 -19.89 21.42
C GLN A 246 17.59 -19.70 21.82
N GLN A 247 17.88 -19.28 23.05
CA GLN A 247 19.25 -18.96 23.49
C GLN A 247 20.24 -20.14 23.42
N GLU A 248 19.74 -21.38 23.34
CA GLU A 248 20.56 -22.59 23.22
C GLU A 248 21.12 -22.81 21.81
N LEU A 249 20.53 -22.16 20.80
CA LEU A 249 20.94 -22.22 19.41
C LEU A 249 21.25 -20.78 18.99
N ASN A 250 22.48 -20.46 18.62
CA ASN A 250 22.87 -19.09 18.22
C ASN A 250 22.33 -18.72 16.83
N ILE A 251 21.01 -18.80 16.66
CA ILE A 251 20.27 -18.48 15.45
C ILE A 251 19.97 -16.99 15.46
N ARG A 252 20.36 -16.30 14.38
CA ARG A 252 20.04 -14.88 14.19
C ARG A 252 18.99 -14.72 13.11
N ALA A 253 18.15 -13.71 13.26
CA ALA A 253 17.17 -13.35 12.24
C ALA A 253 17.20 -11.85 11.99
N ASP A 254 17.44 -11.49 10.74
CA ASP A 254 17.50 -10.10 10.29
C ASP A 254 16.24 -9.72 9.54
N VAL A 255 15.68 -8.56 9.88
CA VAL A 255 14.55 -7.98 9.17
C VAL A 255 15.05 -7.27 7.92
N GLY A 256 14.41 -7.53 6.78
CA GLY A 256 14.77 -6.91 5.51
C GLY A 256 14.28 -5.46 5.42
N VAL A 257 15.08 -4.55 5.98
CA VAL A 257 14.75 -3.11 6.06
C VAL A 257 14.39 -2.52 4.70
N LYS A 258 15.09 -2.91 3.63
CA LYS A 258 14.83 -2.40 2.27
C LYS A 258 13.43 -2.76 1.77
N MET A 259 12.97 -3.99 1.99
CA MET A 259 11.62 -4.42 1.63
C MET A 259 10.59 -3.59 2.41
N LEU A 260 10.76 -3.46 3.72
CA LEU A 260 9.85 -2.67 4.56
C LEU A 260 9.82 -1.20 4.14
N VAL A 261 10.95 -0.62 3.75
CA VAL A 261 10.99 0.76 3.22
C VAL A 261 10.13 0.86 1.96
N PHE A 262 10.23 -0.08 1.00
CA PHE A 262 9.38 -0.06 -0.20
C PHE A 262 7.90 -0.24 0.12
N VAL A 263 7.57 -1.17 1.02
CA VAL A 263 6.21 -1.42 1.51
C VAL A 263 5.60 -0.16 2.14
N TRP A 264 6.33 0.52 3.03
CA TRP A 264 5.85 1.72 3.71
C TRP A 264 5.84 2.96 2.81
N LEU A 265 6.76 3.06 1.84
CA LEU A 265 6.69 4.10 0.80
C LEU A 265 5.45 3.94 -0.08
N ALA A 266 5.17 2.72 -0.56
CA ALA A 266 3.94 2.43 -1.30
C ALA A 266 2.71 2.85 -0.48
N THR A 267 2.66 2.42 0.78
CA THR A 267 1.57 2.76 1.70
C THR A 267 1.40 4.27 1.87
N ALA A 268 2.50 5.02 2.06
CA ALA A 268 2.44 6.47 2.21
C ALA A 268 1.85 7.17 0.97
N PHE A 269 2.23 6.72 -0.23
CA PHE A 269 1.65 7.25 -1.46
C PHE A 269 0.18 6.87 -1.64
N SER A 270 -0.22 5.66 -1.28
CA SER A 270 -1.62 5.21 -1.30
C SER A 270 -2.49 6.02 -0.31
N VAL A 271 -1.99 6.25 0.91
CA VAL A 271 -2.64 7.11 1.93
C VAL A 271 -2.76 8.55 1.43
N TRP A 272 -1.71 9.11 0.83
CA TRP A 272 -1.76 10.44 0.22
C TRP A 272 -2.81 10.52 -0.89
N ALA A 273 -2.84 9.54 -1.80
CA ALA A 273 -3.80 9.50 -2.90
C ALA A 273 -5.25 9.45 -2.38
N PHE A 274 -5.52 8.61 -1.39
CA PHE A 274 -6.82 8.56 -0.72
C PHE A 274 -7.17 9.89 -0.04
N ALA A 275 -6.24 10.50 0.71
CA ALA A 275 -6.49 11.77 1.40
C ALA A 275 -6.90 12.89 0.43
N VAL A 276 -6.25 12.97 -0.74
CA VAL A 276 -6.61 13.94 -1.78
C VAL A 276 -7.96 13.60 -2.41
N HIS A 277 -8.26 12.32 -2.68
CA HIS A 277 -9.58 11.89 -3.15
C HIS A 277 -10.71 12.20 -2.16
N ALA A 278 -10.50 11.95 -0.86
CA ALA A 278 -11.43 12.26 0.21
C ALA A 278 -11.65 13.77 0.34
N GLY A 279 -10.59 14.57 0.30
CA GLY A 279 -10.66 16.03 0.33
C GLY A 279 -11.42 16.61 -0.87
N MET A 280 -11.29 15.99 -2.05
CA MET A 280 -12.12 16.34 -3.20
C MET A 280 -13.58 15.92 -2.96
N GLY A 281 -13.88 14.68 -2.59
CA GLY A 281 -15.26 14.19 -2.44
C GLY A 281 -16.09 14.87 -1.35
N CYS A 282 -15.52 15.13 -0.17
CA CYS A 282 -16.26 15.68 0.99
C CYS A 282 -16.66 17.15 0.81
N CYS A 283 -15.89 17.95 0.06
CA CYS A 283 -16.23 19.35 -0.20
C CYS A 283 -17.25 19.55 -1.34
N TYR A 284 -17.65 18.49 -2.05
CA TYR A 284 -18.56 18.57 -3.19
C TYR A 284 -19.96 17.95 -2.95
N ASN A 285 -20.20 17.24 -1.84
CA ASN A 285 -21.44 16.46 -1.68
C ASN A 285 -22.51 17.06 -0.75
N LEU A 286 -22.20 18.07 0.09
CA LEU A 286 -23.23 18.65 0.97
C LEU A 286 -24.20 19.62 0.25
N GLY A 287 -23.84 20.12 -0.94
CA GLY A 287 -24.67 21.06 -1.70
C GLY A 287 -25.61 20.43 -2.74
N ASP A 288 -25.27 19.27 -3.30
CA ASP A 288 -25.95 18.73 -4.49
C ASP A 288 -26.91 17.56 -4.21
N MET A 289 -26.81 16.89 -3.06
CA MET A 289 -27.82 15.90 -2.64
C MET A 289 -29.20 16.56 -2.35
N ALA A 290 -29.21 17.85 -1.99
CA ALA A 290 -30.44 18.62 -1.80
C ALA A 290 -31.16 18.94 -3.12
N TRP A 291 -30.46 18.93 -4.26
CA TRP A 291 -31.03 19.22 -5.58
C TRP A 291 -31.66 18.00 -6.26
N LEU A 292 -31.12 16.81 -6.03
CA LEU A 292 -31.65 15.57 -6.63
C LEU A 292 -32.96 15.11 -5.97
N GLY A 293 -33.23 15.49 -4.71
CA GLY A 293 -34.53 15.27 -4.06
C GLY A 293 -35.66 16.21 -4.50
N MET A 294 -35.35 17.30 -5.22
CA MET A 294 -36.36 18.26 -5.70
C MET A 294 -36.66 18.13 -7.20
N ALA A 295 -35.92 17.31 -7.94
CA ALA A 295 -36.16 17.08 -9.38
C ALA A 295 -37.13 15.92 -9.67
N GLN A 296 -37.69 15.27 -8.64
CA GLN A 296 -38.64 14.16 -8.77
C GLN A 296 -39.96 14.36 -7.98
N ALA A 297 -40.32 15.59 -7.61
CA ALA A 297 -41.62 15.93 -7.04
C ALA A 297 -42.30 17.05 -7.82
#